data_AF-A0A832XXP7-F1
#
_entry.id   AF-A0A832XXP7-F1
#
_cell.length_a   1.000
_cell.length_b   1.000
_cell.length_c   1.000
_cell.angle_alpha   90.00
_cell.angle_beta   90.00
_cell.angle_gamma   90.00
#
_symmetry.space_group_name_H-M   'P 1'
#
loop_
_entity.id
_entity.type
_entity.pdbx_description
1 polymer ?
#
loop_
_entity_poly.entity_id
_entity_poly.type
_entity_poly.pdbx_seq_one_letter_code
_entity_poly.pdbx_strand_id
1 'polypeptide(L)' 'MTHVLETGFEVMESSNPNGSPKVRGYNIVNGQLTLAKDGGTFESRNPAWLDDCLGEFPLSEKEDIHDALSAAK' A
#
# COMPACT_ATOMS: atom_id res chain seq x y z
N MET A 1 5.88 -0.69 20.61
CA MET A 1 6.76 0.00 19.67
C MET A 1 6.81 -0.89 18.43
N THR A 2 5.87 -0.69 17.51
CA THR A 2 5.61 -1.66 16.42
C THR A 2 6.64 -1.44 15.33
N HIS A 3 7.48 -2.44 15.09
CA HIS A 3 8.41 -2.43 13.96
C HIS A 3 7.63 -2.80 12.70
N VAL A 4 7.42 -1.81 11.82
CA VAL A 4 6.86 -1.96 10.45
C VAL A 4 7.53 -3.11 9.66
N LEU A 5 8.77 -3.46 10.02
CA LEU A 5 9.59 -4.47 9.35
C LEU A 5 9.30 -5.92 9.77
N GLU A 6 8.52 -6.16 10.83
CA GLU A 6 8.26 -7.52 11.33
C GLU A 6 7.07 -8.20 10.62
N THR A 7 6.13 -7.41 10.09
CA THR A 7 4.82 -7.90 9.59
C THR A 7 4.84 -8.60 8.23
N GLY A 8 5.97 -8.59 7.49
CA GLY A 8 6.04 -9.18 6.16
C GLY A 8 5.13 -8.50 5.12
N PHE A 9 5.04 -9.06 3.92
CA PHE A 9 4.13 -8.57 2.86
C PHE A 9 2.79 -9.34 2.91
N GLU A 10 1.67 -8.62 2.86
CA GLU A 10 0.37 -9.25 2.58
C GLU A 10 0.28 -9.51 1.06
N VAL A 11 0.42 -10.78 0.68
CA VAL A 11 0.27 -11.22 -0.71
C VAL A 11 -1.22 -11.35 -1.03
N MET A 12 -1.63 -10.79 -2.16
CA MET A 12 -2.98 -10.84 -2.69
C MET A 12 -3.04 -11.87 -3.82
N GLU A 13 -4.18 -12.55 -3.95
CA GLU A 13 -4.44 -13.40 -5.11
C GLU A 13 -4.36 -12.59 -6.40
N SER A 14 -3.55 -13.06 -7.35
CA SER A 14 -3.43 -12.45 -8.67
C SER A 14 -3.12 -13.49 -9.75
N SER A 15 -3.42 -13.14 -11.00
CA SER A 15 -3.07 -13.94 -12.18
C SER A 15 -2.07 -13.19 -13.03
N ASN A 16 -0.99 -12.72 -12.41
CA ASN A 16 0.07 -12.01 -13.14
C ASN A 16 0.71 -12.93 -14.19
N PRO A 17 1.06 -12.42 -15.39
CA PRO A 17 1.50 -13.25 -16.52
C PRO A 17 2.73 -14.14 -16.27
N ASN A 18 3.59 -13.74 -15.34
CA ASN A 18 4.82 -14.44 -14.96
C ASN A 18 4.71 -15.08 -13.56
N GLY A 19 3.52 -15.08 -12.96
CA GLY A 19 3.30 -15.57 -11.59
C GLY A 19 3.88 -14.69 -10.49
N SER A 20 4.27 -13.44 -10.79
CA SER A 20 4.76 -12.51 -9.76
C SER A 20 3.66 -12.19 -8.75
N PRO A 21 4.01 -12.02 -7.45
CA PRO A 21 3.04 -11.69 -6.44
C PRO A 21 2.45 -10.29 -6.66
N LYS A 22 1.16 -10.15 -6.36
CA LYS A 22 0.52 -8.85 -6.10
C LYS A 22 0.51 -8.63 -4.59
N VAL A 23 0.81 -7.44 -4.10
CA VAL A 23 0.85 -7.16 -2.65
C VAL A 23 -0.12 -6.05 -2.25
N ARG A 24 -0.60 -6.08 -0.99
CA ARG A 24 -1.33 -4.96 -0.39
C ARG A 24 -0.34 -3.94 0.18
N GLY A 25 -0.49 -2.70 -0.26
CA GLY A 25 0.23 -1.55 0.28
C GLY A 25 -0.50 -0.90 1.46
N TYR A 26 0.25 -0.09 2.22
CA TYR A 26 -0.28 0.70 3.34
C TYR A 26 0.43 2.05 3.40
N ASN A 27 -0.25 3.02 3.99
CA ASN A 27 0.39 4.22 4.51
C ASN A 27 1.19 3.84 5.76
N ILE A 28 2.32 4.53 5.99
CA ILE A 28 3.07 4.40 7.24
C ILE A 28 3.01 5.74 7.95
N VAL A 29 2.17 5.83 8.98
CA VAL A 29 1.97 7.05 9.78
C VAL A 29 2.29 6.74 11.23
N ASN A 30 3.20 7.51 11.83
CA ASN A 30 3.66 7.29 13.21
C ASN A 30 4.17 5.84 13.48
N GLY A 31 4.82 5.24 12.49
CA GLY A 31 5.31 3.86 12.55
C GLY A 31 4.21 2.78 12.55
N GLN A 32 2.97 3.12 12.21
CA GLN A 32 1.87 2.18 12.06
C GLN A 32 1.46 2.04 10.59
N LEU A 33 1.12 0.82 10.17
CA LEU A 33 0.49 0.56 8.88
C LEU A 33 -0.97 1.02 8.93
N THR A 34 -1.39 1.88 8.01
CA THR A 34 -2.76 2.37 7.93
C THR A 34 -3.30 2.26 6.50
N LEU A 35 -4.61 2.09 6.38
CA LEU A 35 -5.34 2.18 5.11
C LEU A 35 -5.73 3.64 4.85
N ALA A 36 -6.15 3.96 3.62
CA ALA A 36 -6.81 5.23 3.32
C ALA A 36 -8.11 5.32 4.12
N LYS A 37 -8.43 6.49 4.67
CA LYS A 37 -9.62 6.69 5.51
C LYS A 37 -10.94 6.41 4.79
N ASP A 38 -11.01 6.67 3.50
CA ASP A 38 -12.17 6.40 2.66
C ASP A 38 -12.19 4.98 2.08
N GLY A 39 -11.14 4.19 2.34
CA GLY A 39 -10.93 2.86 1.77
C GLY A 39 -10.50 2.86 0.30
N GLY A 40 -10.21 4.03 -0.27
CA GLY A 40 -9.76 4.18 -1.65
C GLY A 40 -8.43 3.47 -1.92
N THR A 41 -8.32 2.88 -3.11
CA THR A 41 -7.08 2.23 -3.56
C THR A 41 -6.77 2.55 -5.02
N PHE A 42 -5.50 2.41 -5.40
CA PHE A 42 -5.07 2.40 -6.79
C PHE A 42 -4.17 1.21 -7.08
N GLU A 43 -4.16 0.76 -8.33
CA GLU A 43 -3.28 -0.32 -8.78
C GLU A 43 -1.92 0.25 -9.24
N SER A 44 -0.84 -0.38 -8.77
CA SER A 44 0.49 -0.18 -9.32
C SER A 44 0.78 -1.27 -10.34
N ARG A 45 1.18 -0.88 -11.55
CA ARG A 45 1.44 -1.80 -12.67
C ARG A 45 2.88 -1.66 -13.14
N ASN A 46 3.46 -2.77 -13.56
CA ASN A 46 4.79 -2.78 -14.14
C ASN A 46 4.79 -1.98 -15.46
N PRO A 47 5.58 -0.90 -15.59
CA PRO A 47 5.57 -0.07 -16.79
C PRO A 47 6.10 -0.80 -18.03
N ALA A 48 6.90 -1.87 -17.85
CA ALA A 48 7.36 -2.71 -18.94
C ALA A 48 6.32 -3.75 -19.39
N TRP A 49 5.31 -4.02 -18.55
CA TRP A 49 4.28 -5.02 -18.82
C TRP A 49 2.99 -4.68 -18.07
N LEU A 50 2.05 -4.01 -18.74
CA LEU A 50 0.87 -3.44 -18.06
C LEU A 50 -0.11 -4.49 -17.50
N ASP A 51 -0.05 -5.74 -17.98
CA ASP A 51 -0.83 -6.86 -17.44
C ASP A 51 -0.27 -7.39 -16.11
N ASP A 52 0.97 -7.03 -15.74
CA ASP A 52 1.61 -7.39 -14.48
C ASP A 52 1.28 -6.35 -13.40
N CYS A 53 0.35 -6.72 -12.51
CA CYS A 53 -0.11 -5.89 -11.40
C CYS A 53 0.70 -6.16 -10.13
N LEU A 54 1.47 -5.16 -9.70
CA LEU A 54 2.38 -5.27 -8.57
C LEU A 54 1.66 -5.21 -7.22
N GLY A 55 0.52 -4.51 -7.15
CA GLY A 55 -0.19 -4.33 -5.89
C GLY A 55 -1.34 -3.34 -5.94
N GLU A 56 -2.10 -3.31 -4.86
CA GLU A 56 -3.09 -2.27 -4.56
C GLU A 56 -2.59 -1.45 -3.37
N PHE A 57 -2.57 -0.13 -3.53
CA PHE A 57 -2.05 0.81 -2.54
C PHE A 57 -3.12 1.82 -2.13
N PRO A 58 -3.08 2.35 -0.89
CA PRO A 58 -4.03 3.36 -0.44
C PRO A 58 -4.01 4.59 -1.34
N LEU A 59 -5.18 4.98 -1.84
CA LEU A 59 -5.39 6.27 -2.49
C LEU A 59 -5.65 7.30 -1.39
N SER A 60 -4.57 7.83 -0.82
CA SER A 60 -4.66 8.71 0.35
C SER A 60 -5.35 10.03 0.04
N GLU A 61 -6.26 10.41 0.90
CA GLU A 61 -7.02 11.66 0.79
C GLU A 61 -6.49 12.73 1.75
N LYS A 62 -7.07 13.93 1.66
CA LYS A 62 -6.68 15.08 2.47
C LYS A 62 -6.50 14.73 3.96
N GLU A 63 -7.42 13.97 4.54
CA GLU A 63 -7.38 13.63 5.96
C GLU A 63 -6.22 12.69 6.33
N ASP A 64 -5.87 11.73 5.46
CA ASP A 64 -4.71 10.85 5.65
C ASP A 64 -3.42 11.67 5.70
N ILE A 65 -3.31 12.69 4.84
CA ILE A 65 -2.18 13.61 4.82
C ILE A 65 -2.11 14.47 6.08
N HIS A 66 -3.26 14.91 6.63
CA HIS A 66 -3.26 15.68 7.88
C HIS A 66 -2.79 14.83 9.07
N ASP A 67 -3.15 13.56 9.14
CA ASP A 67 -2.66 12.63 10.15
C ASP A 67 -1.14 12.42 10.02
N ALA A 68 -0.65 12.23 8.79
CA ALA A 68 0.78 12.10 8.51
C ALA A 68 1.57 13.36 8.93
N LEU A 69 1.07 14.55 8.59
CA LEU A 69 1.68 15.82 8.98
C LEU A 69 1.65 16.06 10.50
N SER A 70 0.57 15.63 11.17
CA SER A 70 0.45 15.77 12.62
C SER A 70 1.40 14.84 13.37
N ALA A 71 1.61 13.63 12.86
CA ALA A 71 2.56 12.67 13.42
C ALA A 71 4.04 13.05 13.21
N ALA A 72 4.35 13.88 12.21
CA ALA A 72 5.72 14.29 11.87
C ALA A 72 6.21 15.53 12.65
N LYS A 73 5.34 16.19 13.42
CA LYS A 73 5.67 17.36 14.25
C LYS A 73 6.21 16.95 15.61
#